data_AF-A0A957B7U1-F1
#
_entry.id   AF-A0A957B7U1-F1
#
_cell.length_a   1.000
_cell.length_b   1.000
_cell.length_c   1.000
_cell.angle_alpha   90.00
_cell.angle_beta   90.00
_cell.angle_gamma   90.00
#
_symmetry.space_group_name_H-M   'P 1'
#
loop_
_entity.id
_entity.type
_entity.pdbx_description
1 polymer ?
#
loop_
_entity_poly.entity_id
_entity_poly.type
_entity_poly.pdbx_seq_one_letter_code
_entity_poly.pdbx_strand_id
1 'polypeptide(L)'
;MKKRFFTHLAVLLILVFGLVPAIQGQSTAGEAGGNGVAASAPDYSHPQVKVLVEGLRNPGEMALLPDGSLLIAENGTFNDDFSAGISMVTADGQIGRIVSGMPSIDRDYEQIGSAFIAFDAESNTLTGLFDDVGMWVLAQPAGGFSPGSQPFTVEDVDITHADPSLAVNTTFAPEGYYVDSGPTCPDLDNPGAVRTLGEGGAVPVLFDNLAVPVEIVQGPDGTLWLLEFGQYDADGDCYDDDIYYAHSGRLSIITAEGTLHPVIRDLNFPRAVLPLADGSL
;
A
#
# COMPACT_ATOMS: atom_id res chain seq x y z
N MET A 1 6.29 40.38 -5.77
CA MET A 1 5.46 39.36 -5.10
C MET A 1 6.26 38.05 -5.06
N LYS A 2 6.69 37.60 -3.88
CA LYS A 2 7.35 36.30 -3.71
C LYS A 2 6.24 35.25 -3.52
N LYS A 3 6.02 34.38 -4.50
CA LYS A 3 5.17 33.19 -4.33
C LYS A 3 5.87 32.26 -3.34
N ARG A 4 5.20 31.94 -2.23
CA ARG A 4 5.63 30.87 -1.32
C ARG A 4 5.13 29.57 -1.93
N PHE A 5 6.04 28.68 -2.32
CA PHE A 5 5.72 27.29 -2.59
C PHE A 5 5.50 26.61 -1.24
N PHE A 6 4.32 26.02 -1.04
CA PHE A 6 4.10 25.04 0.01
C PHE A 6 4.66 23.71 -0.52
N THR A 7 5.77 23.26 0.05
CA THR A 7 6.28 21.91 -0.19
C THR A 7 5.45 20.97 0.68
N HIS A 8 4.66 20.09 0.08
CA HIS A 8 3.97 19.04 0.82
C HIS A 8 5.00 18.01 1.30
N LEU A 9 5.09 17.83 2.61
CA LEU A 9 5.94 16.84 3.26
C LEU A 9 5.16 15.52 3.28
N ALA A 10 5.46 14.60 2.36
CA ALA A 10 4.99 13.22 2.42
C ALA A 10 5.92 12.44 3.35
N VAL A 11 5.40 11.92 4.46
CA VAL A 11 6.12 11.08 5.41
C VAL A 11 5.87 9.62 5.04
N LEU A 12 6.89 8.91 4.54
CA LEU A 12 6.80 7.46 4.37
C LEU A 12 7.11 6.80 5.71
N LEU A 13 6.16 6.00 6.19
CA LEU A 13 6.17 5.37 7.49
C LEU A 13 6.56 3.89 7.36
N ILE A 14 7.74 3.53 7.86
CA ILE A 14 8.15 2.13 8.04
C ILE A 14 8.32 1.92 9.56
N LEU A 15 7.64 0.93 10.10
CA LEU A 15 7.51 0.64 11.54
C LEU A 15 8.24 -0.64 11.89
N VAL A 16 9.34 -0.52 12.63
CA VAL A 16 10.14 -1.69 12.98
C VAL A 16 9.55 -2.45 14.17
N PHE A 17 9.10 -3.69 13.98
CA PHE A 17 8.75 -4.65 15.03
C PHE A 17 9.59 -5.93 14.90
N GLY A 18 9.90 -6.58 16.01
CA GLY A 18 10.76 -7.78 16.03
C GLY A 18 10.01 -9.09 15.85
N LEU A 19 10.60 -9.99 15.04
CA LEU A 19 10.19 -11.35 14.66
C LEU A 19 9.47 -12.21 15.72
N VAL A 20 8.38 -12.87 15.30
CA VAL A 20 7.76 -14.06 15.92
C VAL A 20 7.29 -15.01 14.80
N PRO A 21 7.43 -16.36 14.93
CA PRO A 21 6.85 -17.29 13.96
C PRO A 21 5.32 -17.40 14.09
N ALA A 22 4.63 -17.46 12.94
CA ALA A 22 3.19 -17.67 12.81
C ALA A 22 2.71 -18.99 13.45
N ILE A 23 1.53 -18.93 14.07
CA ILE A 23 0.76 -20.09 14.51
C ILE A 23 0.00 -20.61 13.27
N GLN A 24 0.44 -21.74 12.70
CA GLN A 24 -0.36 -22.48 11.73
C GLN A 24 -1.38 -23.39 12.42
N GLY A 25 -2.53 -23.52 11.77
CA GLY A 25 -3.68 -24.30 12.20
C GLY A 25 -3.40 -25.75 12.58
N GLN A 26 -4.34 -26.30 13.33
CA GLN A 26 -4.36 -27.62 13.95
C GLN A 26 -3.80 -28.74 13.06
N SER A 27 -2.51 -29.03 13.22
CA SER A 27 -1.89 -30.29 12.82
C SER A 27 -1.92 -31.25 14.01
N THR A 28 -2.67 -32.34 13.87
CA THR A 28 -2.74 -33.42 14.85
C THR A 28 -1.48 -34.29 14.76
N ALA A 29 -0.37 -33.85 15.35
CA ALA A 29 0.82 -34.71 15.49
C ALA A 29 1.66 -34.37 16.72
N GLY A 30 1.66 -35.30 17.69
CA GLY A 30 2.80 -35.64 18.56
C GLY A 30 3.23 -34.60 19.60
N GLU A 31 2.95 -34.90 20.87
CA GLU A 31 3.57 -34.26 22.03
C GLU A 31 5.10 -34.42 22.00
N ALA A 32 5.80 -33.47 21.39
CA ALA A 32 7.23 -33.26 21.62
C ALA A 32 7.38 -32.17 22.69
N GLY A 33 7.70 -32.58 23.92
CA GLY A 33 7.98 -31.70 25.04
C GLY A 33 9.23 -30.86 24.80
N GLY A 34 9.05 -29.69 24.19
CA GLY A 34 10.05 -28.62 24.11
C GLY A 34 9.58 -27.42 24.90
N ASN A 35 10.33 -27.04 25.93
CA ASN A 35 10.17 -25.77 26.67
C ASN A 35 10.54 -24.58 25.75
N GLY A 36 9.75 -24.36 24.69
CA GLY A 36 9.79 -23.11 23.94
C GLY A 36 9.23 -22.03 24.84
N VAL A 37 10.09 -21.09 25.25
CA VAL A 37 9.62 -19.84 25.87
C VAL A 37 8.72 -19.19 24.84
N ALA A 38 7.42 -19.18 25.08
CA ALA A 38 6.48 -18.46 24.24
C ALA A 38 6.96 -17.01 24.17
N ALA A 39 7.33 -16.56 22.97
CA ALA A 39 7.66 -15.17 22.75
C ALA A 39 6.44 -14.34 23.18
N SER A 40 6.67 -13.31 24.00
CA SER A 40 5.62 -12.35 24.32
C SER A 40 5.15 -11.69 23.03
N ALA A 41 3.83 -11.53 22.87
CA ALA A 41 3.27 -10.79 21.73
C ALA A 41 3.92 -9.40 21.60
N PRO A 42 4.09 -8.87 20.36
CA PRO A 42 4.63 -7.53 20.14
C PRO A 42 3.82 -6.46 20.90
N ASP A 43 4.51 -5.45 21.44
CA ASP A 43 3.85 -4.30 22.06
C ASP A 43 3.45 -3.27 21.00
N TYR A 44 2.22 -3.36 20.52
CA TYR A 44 1.64 -2.40 19.58
C TYR A 44 1.20 -1.08 20.22
N SER A 45 1.28 -0.94 21.56
CA SER A 45 0.87 0.30 22.23
C SER A 45 1.91 1.42 22.15
N HIS A 46 3.15 1.10 21.75
CA HIS A 46 4.25 2.06 21.60
C HIS A 46 5.02 1.85 20.28
N PRO A 47 4.39 2.07 19.12
CA PRO A 47 5.04 1.88 17.83
C PRO A 47 6.24 2.83 17.67
N GLN A 48 7.32 2.33 17.09
CA GLN A 48 8.48 3.15 16.72
C GLN A 48 8.40 3.55 15.26
N VAL A 49 8.47 4.86 15.02
CA VAL A 49 8.40 5.45 13.69
C VAL A 49 9.79 5.82 13.21
N LYS A 50 10.19 5.33 12.04
CA LYS A 50 11.41 5.72 11.35
C LYS A 50 11.10 6.18 9.93
N VAL A 51 11.53 7.39 9.60
CA VAL A 51 11.49 7.89 8.22
C VAL A 51 12.66 7.28 7.44
N LEU A 52 12.36 6.56 6.34
CA LEU A 52 13.39 6.00 5.47
C LEU A 52 13.77 6.93 4.32
N VAL A 53 12.77 7.59 3.73
CA VAL A 53 12.92 8.45 2.56
C VAL A 53 11.92 9.60 2.62
N GLU A 54 12.32 10.76 2.12
CA GLU A 54 11.51 11.96 1.99
C GLU A 54 11.66 12.53 0.57
N GLY A 55 10.76 13.44 0.18
CA GLY A 55 10.84 14.13 -1.11
C GLY A 55 10.29 13.34 -2.30
N LEU A 56 9.54 12.27 -2.03
CA LEU A 56 8.79 11.51 -3.04
C LEU A 56 7.59 12.32 -3.55
N ARG A 57 7.15 12.02 -4.78
CA ARG A 57 6.04 12.67 -5.46
C ARG A 57 4.77 11.84 -5.32
N ASN A 58 4.03 12.15 -4.26
CA ASN A 58 2.79 11.46 -3.90
C ASN A 58 2.94 9.92 -3.93
N PRO A 59 3.70 9.35 -2.99
CA PRO A 59 3.92 7.91 -2.94
C PRO A 59 2.57 7.17 -2.79
N GLY A 60 2.33 6.20 -3.66
CA GLY A 60 1.12 5.39 -3.70
C GLY A 60 1.35 4.02 -3.08
N GLU A 61 2.02 3.14 -3.83
CA GLU A 61 2.19 1.72 -3.51
C GLU A 61 3.66 1.35 -3.25
N MET A 62 3.89 0.20 -2.62
CA MET A 62 5.22 -0.33 -2.34
C MET A 62 5.37 -1.81 -2.72
N ALA A 63 6.58 -2.21 -3.12
CA ALA A 63 6.93 -3.62 -3.34
C ALA A 63 8.37 -3.91 -2.91
N LEU A 64 8.64 -5.14 -2.45
CA LEU A 64 10.00 -5.58 -2.13
C LEU A 64 10.63 -6.34 -3.30
N LEU A 65 11.93 -6.11 -3.50
CA LEU A 65 12.78 -6.99 -4.29
C LEU A 65 13.39 -8.09 -3.41
N PRO A 66 13.80 -9.23 -4.00
CA PRO A 66 14.45 -10.33 -3.27
C PRO A 66 15.74 -9.94 -2.54
N ASP A 67 16.40 -8.86 -2.95
CA ASP A 67 17.61 -8.33 -2.31
C ASP A 67 17.32 -7.40 -1.12
N GLY A 68 16.05 -7.19 -0.78
CA GLY A 68 15.60 -6.31 0.30
C GLY A 68 15.45 -4.84 -0.10
N SER A 69 15.66 -4.50 -1.38
CA SER A 69 15.34 -3.16 -1.87
C SER A 69 13.84 -2.92 -1.89
N LEU A 70 13.43 -1.70 -1.56
CA LEU A 70 12.06 -1.22 -1.58
C LEU A 70 11.79 -0.43 -2.86
N LEU A 71 10.80 -0.85 -3.62
CA LEU A 71 10.21 -0.08 -4.72
C LEU A 71 9.06 0.76 -4.19
N ILE A 72 8.94 1.99 -4.68
CA ILE A 72 7.89 2.93 -4.30
C ILE A 72 7.31 3.52 -5.57
N ALA A 73 6.02 3.31 -5.77
CA ALA A 73 5.28 3.86 -6.88
C ALA A 73 4.92 5.32 -6.54
N GLU A 74 5.20 6.24 -7.45
CA GLU A 74 4.96 7.68 -7.27
C GLU A 74 3.91 8.14 -8.28
N ASN A 75 2.81 8.71 -7.78
CA ASN A 75 1.74 9.21 -8.63
C ASN A 75 2.07 10.55 -9.32
N GLY A 76 3.15 11.21 -8.91
CA GLY A 76 3.60 12.46 -9.52
C GLY A 76 3.00 13.69 -8.86
N THR A 77 2.64 14.69 -9.68
CA THR A 77 2.21 16.02 -9.22
C THR A 77 0.77 16.38 -9.57
N PHE A 78 0.10 15.57 -10.39
CA PHE A 78 -1.25 15.82 -10.91
C PHE A 78 -1.37 17.16 -11.63
N ASN A 79 -0.39 17.50 -12.47
CA ASN A 79 -0.43 18.72 -13.29
C ASN A 79 -0.47 18.38 -14.79
N ASP A 80 -1.10 17.27 -15.15
CA ASP A 80 -1.14 16.73 -16.52
C ASP A 80 0.26 16.63 -17.15
N ASP A 81 1.20 16.06 -16.41
CA ASP A 81 2.60 15.95 -16.79
C ASP A 81 3.11 14.51 -16.73
N PHE A 82 4.43 14.33 -16.87
CA PHE A 82 5.08 13.01 -16.85
C PHE A 82 5.92 12.81 -15.58
N SER A 83 5.42 13.33 -14.45
CA SER A 83 6.13 13.33 -13.18
C SER A 83 5.94 12.06 -12.34
N ALA A 84 5.08 11.13 -12.75
CA ALA A 84 4.88 9.83 -12.12
C ALA A 84 6.01 8.85 -12.47
N GLY A 85 6.20 7.81 -11.66
CA GLY A 85 7.33 6.91 -11.81
C GLY A 85 7.48 5.92 -10.67
N ILE A 86 8.65 5.28 -10.63
CA ILE A 86 9.02 4.32 -9.60
C ILE A 86 10.37 4.68 -9.04
N SER A 87 10.40 4.95 -7.74
CA SER A 87 11.62 5.12 -6.97
C SER A 87 12.02 3.82 -6.30
N MET A 88 13.30 3.69 -5.99
CA MET A 88 13.87 2.57 -5.26
C MET A 88 14.71 3.06 -4.10
N VAL A 89 14.61 2.37 -2.96
CA VAL A 89 15.50 2.48 -1.81
C VAL A 89 16.21 1.13 -1.64
N THR A 90 17.52 1.10 -1.83
CA THR A 90 18.29 -0.15 -1.66
C THR A 90 18.50 -0.48 -0.18
N ALA A 91 18.85 -1.73 0.12
CA ALA A 91 19.11 -2.17 1.50
C ALA A 91 20.26 -1.41 2.18
N ASP A 92 21.22 -0.87 1.41
CA ASP A 92 22.31 0.00 1.90
C ASP A 92 21.91 1.50 1.97
N GLY A 93 20.66 1.84 1.63
CA GLY A 93 20.08 3.17 1.78
C GLY A 93 20.31 4.12 0.59
N GLN A 94 20.74 3.62 -0.57
CA GLN A 94 20.77 4.43 -1.78
C GLN A 94 19.35 4.64 -2.29
N ILE A 95 19.08 5.86 -2.75
CA ILE A 95 17.77 6.25 -3.25
C ILE A 95 17.93 6.77 -4.67
N GLY A 96 17.03 6.36 -5.56
CA GLY A 96 16.95 6.92 -6.89
C GLY A 96 15.79 6.37 -7.69
N ARG A 97 15.58 6.95 -8.86
CA ARG A 97 14.45 6.64 -9.72
C ARG A 97 14.82 5.54 -10.69
N ILE A 98 13.99 4.50 -10.80
CA ILE A 98 14.21 3.39 -11.73
C ILE A 98 13.27 3.46 -12.93
N VAL A 99 12.09 4.08 -12.79
CA VAL A 99 11.19 4.38 -13.93
C VAL A 99 10.74 5.83 -13.89
N SER A 100 10.80 6.51 -15.02
CA SER A 100 10.47 7.93 -15.19
C SER A 100 9.57 8.16 -16.40
N GLY A 101 8.97 9.35 -16.46
CA GLY A 101 8.18 9.74 -17.62
C GLY A 101 6.81 9.07 -17.67
N MET A 102 6.33 8.50 -16.56
CA MET A 102 4.97 7.98 -16.47
C MET A 102 3.99 9.16 -16.29
N PRO A 103 2.79 9.07 -16.86
CA PRO A 103 1.80 10.15 -16.78
C PRO A 103 1.33 10.38 -15.35
N SER A 104 1.12 11.65 -15.00
CA SER A 104 0.54 12.12 -13.74
C SER A 104 -0.59 13.07 -14.08
N ILE A 105 -1.82 12.57 -14.00
CA ILE A 105 -3.01 13.25 -14.53
C ILE A 105 -3.96 13.53 -13.37
N ASP A 106 -4.48 14.75 -13.34
CA ASP A 106 -5.58 15.12 -12.44
C ASP A 106 -6.90 14.89 -13.17
N ARG A 107 -7.66 13.88 -12.79
CA ARG A 107 -8.93 13.57 -13.44
C ARG A 107 -10.06 13.60 -12.44
N ASP A 108 -10.55 14.80 -12.19
CA ASP A 108 -11.77 15.17 -11.46
C ASP A 108 -11.93 14.55 -10.03
N TYR A 109 -11.65 13.26 -9.82
CA TYR A 109 -11.72 12.47 -8.58
C TYR A 109 -10.61 11.40 -8.48
N GLU A 110 -10.04 10.97 -9.61
CA GLU A 110 -9.07 9.89 -9.67
C GLU A 110 -7.68 10.46 -9.95
N GLN A 111 -6.81 10.24 -8.97
CA GLN A 111 -5.41 10.59 -9.05
C GLN A 111 -4.69 9.52 -9.87
N ILE A 112 -4.59 9.75 -11.18
CA ILE A 112 -3.99 8.78 -12.10
C ILE A 112 -2.47 8.93 -12.06
N GLY A 113 -1.82 7.83 -11.66
CA GLY A 113 -0.38 7.73 -11.53
C GLY A 113 0.07 6.27 -11.53
N SER A 114 1.28 5.98 -11.04
CA SER A 114 1.73 4.59 -10.86
C SER A 114 1.06 4.00 -9.63
N ALA A 115 -0.25 3.76 -9.69
CA ALA A 115 -1.07 3.54 -8.50
C ALA A 115 -0.83 2.17 -7.85
N PHE A 116 -0.34 1.19 -8.61
CA PHE A 116 -0.10 -0.18 -8.13
C PHE A 116 1.20 -0.73 -8.71
N ILE A 117 1.99 -1.43 -7.88
CA ILE A 117 3.17 -2.17 -8.32
C ILE A 117 3.25 -3.54 -7.63
N ALA A 118 3.74 -4.55 -8.34
CA ALA A 118 4.07 -5.85 -7.79
C ALA A 118 5.31 -6.44 -8.47
N PHE A 119 6.16 -7.13 -7.70
CA PHE A 119 7.32 -7.82 -8.26
C PHE A 119 7.14 -9.33 -8.16
N ASP A 120 7.22 -10.01 -9.31
CA ASP A 120 7.24 -11.46 -9.40
C ASP A 120 8.67 -11.97 -9.54
N ALA A 121 9.16 -12.63 -8.49
CA ALA A 121 10.51 -13.20 -8.46
C ALA A 121 10.69 -14.43 -9.37
N GLU A 122 9.62 -15.14 -9.73
CA GLU A 122 9.70 -16.31 -10.61
C GLU A 122 9.92 -15.90 -12.06
N SER A 123 9.15 -14.90 -12.53
CA SER A 123 9.30 -14.34 -13.88
C SER A 123 10.35 -13.22 -13.96
N ASN A 124 10.82 -12.72 -12.81
CA ASN A 124 11.71 -11.57 -12.70
C ASN A 124 11.13 -10.31 -13.34
N THR A 125 9.83 -10.07 -13.13
CA THR A 125 9.11 -8.94 -13.71
C THR A 125 8.54 -8.03 -12.63
N LEU A 126 8.60 -6.74 -12.91
CA LEU A 126 7.85 -5.72 -12.20
C LEU A 126 6.59 -5.42 -13.02
N THR A 127 5.43 -5.59 -12.40
CA THR A 127 4.15 -5.21 -12.99
C THR A 127 3.58 -4.01 -12.27
N GLY A 128 2.70 -3.29 -12.95
CA GLY A 128 1.89 -2.28 -12.31
C GLY A 128 0.68 -1.91 -13.15
N LEU A 129 -0.17 -1.07 -12.58
CA LEU A 129 -1.36 -0.57 -13.23
C LEU A 129 -1.26 0.95 -13.40
N PHE A 130 -1.66 1.41 -14.58
CA PHE A 130 -2.02 2.79 -14.85
C PHE A 130 -3.48 2.78 -15.27
N ASP A 131 -4.36 3.47 -14.53
CA ASP A 131 -5.80 3.34 -14.69
C ASP A 131 -6.26 3.45 -16.16
N ASP A 132 -5.86 4.52 -16.86
CA ASP A 132 -6.23 4.75 -18.27
C ASP A 132 -5.31 4.09 -19.31
N VAL A 133 -4.11 3.67 -18.92
CA VAL A 133 -3.09 3.15 -19.86
C VAL A 133 -3.12 1.62 -19.88
N GLY A 134 -3.56 1.00 -18.79
CA GLY A 134 -3.62 -0.43 -18.58
C GLY A 134 -2.48 -0.97 -17.73
N MET A 135 -2.36 -2.29 -17.73
CA MET A 135 -1.32 -3.00 -17.01
C MET A 135 -0.02 -2.94 -17.81
N TRP A 136 1.07 -2.60 -17.14
CA TRP A 136 2.39 -2.59 -17.72
C TRP A 136 3.29 -3.63 -17.07
N VAL A 137 4.26 -4.12 -17.84
CA VAL A 137 5.24 -5.10 -17.41
C VAL A 137 6.64 -4.63 -17.78
N LEU A 138 7.55 -4.70 -16.81
CA LEU A 138 8.96 -4.40 -16.99
C LEU A 138 9.79 -5.60 -16.53
N ALA A 139 10.52 -6.22 -17.45
CA ALA A 139 11.48 -7.25 -17.09
C ALA A 139 12.65 -6.63 -16.32
N GLN A 140 13.02 -7.22 -15.18
CA GLN A 140 14.19 -6.77 -14.46
C GLN A 140 15.45 -7.09 -15.30
N PRO A 141 16.36 -6.12 -15.50
CA PRO A 141 17.59 -6.35 -16.23
C PRO A 141 18.49 -7.36 -15.50
N ALA A 142 19.38 -8.03 -16.23
CA ALA A 142 20.24 -9.10 -15.68
C ALA A 142 21.15 -8.66 -14.50
N GLY A 143 21.37 -7.36 -14.32
CA GLY A 143 22.12 -6.78 -13.20
C GLY A 143 21.25 -6.28 -12.03
N GLY A 144 19.94 -6.49 -12.09
CA GLY A 144 18.99 -5.90 -11.15
C GLY A 144 18.68 -4.42 -11.44
N PHE A 145 17.67 -3.90 -10.77
CA PHE A 145 17.41 -2.46 -10.78
C PHE A 145 18.51 -1.72 -9.99
N SER A 146 18.83 -0.48 -10.38
CA SER A 146 19.84 0.33 -9.69
C SER A 146 19.46 1.81 -9.73
N PRO A 147 19.56 2.54 -8.60
CA PRO A 147 19.15 3.94 -8.55
C PRO A 147 20.15 4.88 -9.27
N GLY A 148 21.35 4.38 -9.61
CA GLY A 148 22.38 5.12 -10.34
C GLY A 148 22.37 4.93 -11.85
N SER A 149 21.53 4.03 -12.36
CA SER A 149 21.35 3.79 -13.80
C SER A 149 20.45 4.86 -14.41
N GLN A 150 20.51 4.99 -15.74
CA GLN A 150 19.49 5.74 -16.47
C GLN A 150 18.12 5.09 -16.19
N PRO A 151 17.12 5.84 -15.67
CA PRO A 151 15.80 5.28 -15.44
C PRO A 151 15.17 4.81 -16.75
N PHE A 152 14.41 3.72 -16.67
CA PHE A 152 13.52 3.29 -17.74
C PHE A 152 12.44 4.35 -18.01
N THR A 153 11.94 4.40 -19.23
CA THR A 153 10.83 5.27 -19.63
C THR A 153 9.59 4.46 -19.99
N VAL A 154 8.47 5.15 -20.27
CA VAL A 154 7.23 4.50 -20.69
C VAL A 154 7.39 3.69 -21.99
N GLU A 155 8.37 4.04 -22.82
CA GLU A 155 8.71 3.29 -24.03
C GLU A 155 9.44 1.97 -23.75
N ASP A 156 9.98 1.79 -22.54
CA ASP A 156 10.70 0.57 -22.13
C ASP A 156 9.77 -0.47 -21.48
N VAL A 157 8.52 -0.12 -21.17
CA VAL A 157 7.55 -1.04 -20.56
C VAL A 157 6.62 -1.64 -21.62
N ASP A 158 6.26 -2.91 -21.44
CA ASP A 158 5.25 -3.56 -22.28
C ASP A 158 3.86 -3.23 -21.72
N ILE A 159 3.06 -2.48 -22.47
CA ILE A 159 1.73 -2.04 -22.07
C ILE A 159 0.70 -3.02 -22.64
N THR A 160 0.19 -3.87 -21.78
CA THR A 160 -1.00 -4.66 -22.08
C THR A 160 -2.23 -3.84 -21.73
N HIS A 161 -3.07 -3.56 -22.72
CA HIS A 161 -4.37 -2.95 -22.46
C HIS A 161 -5.22 -4.00 -21.72
N ALA A 162 -5.15 -3.96 -20.39
CA ALA A 162 -6.07 -4.71 -19.56
C ALA A 162 -7.48 -4.20 -19.83
N ASP A 163 -8.46 -5.11 -19.77
CA ASP A 163 -9.85 -4.70 -19.76
C ASP A 163 -10.03 -3.72 -18.58
N PRO A 164 -10.47 -2.48 -18.82
CA PRO A 164 -10.61 -1.47 -17.77
C PRO A 164 -11.59 -1.89 -16.66
N SER A 165 -12.37 -2.97 -16.88
CA SER A 165 -13.21 -3.56 -15.84
C SER A 165 -12.46 -4.25 -14.68
N LEU A 166 -11.13 -4.42 -14.78
CA LEU A 166 -10.30 -4.90 -13.67
C LEU A 166 -9.86 -3.80 -12.69
N ALA A 167 -10.13 -2.52 -13.01
CA ALA A 167 -9.99 -1.42 -12.07
C ALA A 167 -11.17 -1.44 -11.09
N VAL A 168 -11.11 -2.33 -10.11
CA VAL A 168 -12.07 -2.34 -9.00
C VAL A 168 -11.33 -1.86 -7.77
N ASN A 169 -11.97 -0.95 -7.02
CA ASN A 169 -11.57 -0.39 -5.71
C ASN A 169 -11.40 -1.47 -4.64
N THR A 170 -10.56 -2.46 -4.92
CA THR A 170 -10.54 -3.75 -4.26
C THR A 170 -9.11 -4.23 -4.20
N THR A 171 -8.46 -3.90 -3.10
CA THR A 171 -7.19 -4.53 -2.73
C THR A 171 -7.49 -5.91 -2.16
N PHE A 172 -6.87 -6.94 -2.74
CA PHE A 172 -6.97 -8.32 -2.25
C PHE A 172 -5.86 -8.59 -1.24
N ALA A 173 -6.21 -8.98 -0.02
CA ALA A 173 -5.25 -9.61 0.86
C ALA A 173 -5.10 -11.10 0.50
N PRO A 174 -4.00 -11.74 0.93
CA PRO A 174 -3.93 -13.19 1.04
C PRO A 174 -5.16 -13.75 1.78
N GLU A 175 -5.56 -14.98 1.45
CA GLU A 175 -6.64 -15.72 2.14
C GLU A 175 -8.07 -15.20 1.95
N GLY A 176 -8.30 -14.37 0.92
CA GLY A 176 -9.65 -14.04 0.46
C GLY A 176 -10.29 -12.86 1.21
N TYR A 177 -9.51 -12.01 1.87
CA TYR A 177 -10.01 -10.71 2.31
C TYR A 177 -9.95 -9.72 1.17
N TYR A 178 -10.88 -8.78 1.16
CA TYR A 178 -10.76 -7.61 0.32
C TYR A 178 -11.37 -6.38 0.97
N VAL A 179 -10.83 -5.23 0.58
CA VAL A 179 -11.30 -3.92 1.00
C VAL A 179 -12.27 -3.38 -0.03
N ASP A 180 -13.41 -2.90 0.47
CA ASP A 180 -14.32 -2.02 -0.24
C ASP A 180 -13.96 -0.61 0.23
N SER A 181 -13.23 0.13 -0.61
CA SER A 181 -12.62 1.38 -0.15
C SER A 181 -13.65 2.36 0.38
N GLY A 182 -14.85 2.42 -0.22
CA GLY A 182 -15.90 3.37 0.15
C GLY A 182 -15.36 4.79 0.36
N PRO A 183 -16.20 5.67 0.90
CA PRO A 183 -16.86 6.63 0.00
C PRO A 183 -15.99 7.02 -1.22
N THR A 184 -16.47 6.67 -2.39
CA THR A 184 -15.86 7.15 -3.64
C THR A 184 -16.81 8.17 -4.24
N CYS A 185 -16.31 9.34 -4.61
CA CYS A 185 -17.13 10.34 -5.30
C CYS A 185 -17.84 9.69 -6.51
N PRO A 186 -19.16 9.93 -6.71
CA PRO A 186 -20.01 10.87 -5.99
C PRO A 186 -20.77 10.28 -4.78
N ASP A 187 -20.54 9.02 -4.42
CA ASP A 187 -21.26 8.32 -3.36
C ASP A 187 -20.48 8.35 -2.04
N LEU A 188 -20.72 9.40 -1.25
CA LEU A 188 -20.14 9.54 0.09
C LEU A 188 -20.93 8.77 1.18
N ASP A 189 -22.12 8.26 0.83
CA ASP A 189 -23.03 7.56 1.75
C ASP A 189 -22.67 6.09 1.94
N ASN A 190 -21.78 5.54 1.11
CA ASN A 190 -21.30 4.17 1.22
C ASN A 190 -19.95 4.13 1.94
N PRO A 191 -19.92 3.92 3.28
CA PRO A 191 -18.66 3.86 4.00
C PRO A 191 -17.87 2.61 3.59
N GLY A 192 -16.56 2.67 3.79
CA GLY A 192 -15.71 1.53 3.47
C GLY A 192 -15.98 0.32 4.35
N ALA A 193 -15.59 -0.85 3.84
CA ALA A 193 -15.76 -2.12 4.52
C ALA A 193 -14.58 -3.06 4.25
N VAL A 194 -14.35 -3.99 5.17
CA VAL A 194 -13.53 -5.18 4.92
C VAL A 194 -14.47 -6.36 4.81
N ARG A 195 -14.28 -7.14 3.76
CA ARG A 195 -15.10 -8.30 3.42
C ARG A 195 -14.21 -9.54 3.31
N THR A 196 -14.81 -10.71 3.47
CA THR A 196 -14.13 -11.98 3.17
C THR A 196 -14.82 -12.71 2.01
N LEU A 197 -14.08 -13.55 1.31
CA LEU A 197 -14.59 -14.45 0.29
C LEU A 197 -14.89 -15.80 0.95
N GLY A 198 -16.14 -15.98 1.33
CA GLY A 198 -16.65 -17.21 1.91
C GLY A 198 -16.84 -18.33 0.87
N GLU A 199 -17.04 -19.55 1.38
CA GLU A 199 -17.37 -20.71 0.55
C GLU A 199 -18.63 -20.43 -0.30
N GLY A 200 -18.59 -20.86 -1.58
CA GLY A 200 -19.69 -20.64 -2.51
C GLY A 200 -19.85 -19.21 -3.02
N GLY A 201 -18.84 -18.34 -2.82
CA GLY A 201 -18.85 -16.96 -3.29
C GLY A 201 -19.65 -16.00 -2.41
N ALA A 202 -20.00 -16.42 -1.19
CA ALA A 202 -20.58 -15.53 -0.20
C ALA A 202 -19.55 -14.46 0.19
N VAL A 203 -20.01 -13.23 0.39
CA VAL A 203 -19.16 -12.11 0.79
C VAL A 203 -19.67 -11.52 2.10
N PRO A 204 -19.38 -12.12 3.25
CA PRO A 204 -19.73 -11.51 4.52
C PRO A 204 -18.88 -10.25 4.77
N VAL A 205 -19.52 -9.25 5.37
CA VAL A 205 -18.84 -8.06 5.89
C VAL A 205 -18.22 -8.43 7.22
N LEU A 206 -16.91 -8.16 7.37
CA LEU A 206 -16.16 -8.37 8.60
C LEU A 206 -16.11 -7.07 9.43
N PHE A 207 -15.85 -5.96 8.76
CA PHE A 207 -15.87 -4.62 9.33
C PHE A 207 -16.62 -3.68 8.38
N ASP A 208 -17.48 -2.85 8.92
CA ASP A 208 -18.19 -1.79 8.21
C ASP A 208 -17.84 -0.41 8.79
N ASN A 209 -18.38 0.63 8.15
CA ASN A 209 -18.24 2.01 8.61
C ASN A 209 -16.77 2.46 8.78
N LEU A 210 -15.91 2.00 7.87
CA LEU A 210 -14.47 2.33 7.87
C LEU A 210 -14.22 3.65 7.13
N ALA A 211 -13.21 4.37 7.59
CA ALA A 211 -12.84 5.67 7.06
C ALA A 211 -11.87 5.52 5.87
N VAL A 212 -12.42 5.27 4.68
CA VAL A 212 -11.67 5.11 3.43
C VAL A 212 -10.52 4.09 3.57
N PRO A 213 -10.81 2.80 3.87
CA PRO A 213 -9.82 1.75 3.84
C PRO A 213 -9.16 1.68 2.45
N VAL A 214 -7.84 1.72 2.41
CA VAL A 214 -7.07 1.69 1.16
C VAL A 214 -6.29 0.41 0.97
N GLU A 215 -5.90 -0.24 2.07
CA GLU A 215 -5.14 -1.48 2.00
C GLU A 215 -5.42 -2.41 3.16
N ILE A 216 -5.44 -3.70 2.85
CA ILE A 216 -5.40 -4.79 3.82
C ILE A 216 -4.29 -5.76 3.44
N VAL A 217 -3.42 -6.08 4.38
CA VAL A 217 -2.27 -6.95 4.14
C VAL A 217 -2.02 -7.89 5.31
N GLN A 218 -1.56 -9.10 5.02
CA GLN A 218 -1.21 -10.09 6.03
C GLN A 218 0.31 -10.10 6.26
N GLY A 219 0.73 -9.91 7.50
CA GLY A 219 2.11 -10.06 7.91
C GLY A 219 2.57 -11.53 7.93
N PRO A 220 3.89 -11.78 8.00
CA PRO A 220 4.44 -13.13 8.03
C PRO A 220 4.07 -13.93 9.29
N ASP A 221 3.61 -13.25 10.35
CA ASP A 221 3.08 -13.84 11.58
C ASP A 221 1.59 -14.19 11.49
N GLY A 222 0.94 -13.87 10.36
CA GLY A 222 -0.50 -14.03 10.13
C GLY A 222 -1.34 -12.82 10.59
N THR A 223 -0.73 -11.79 11.18
CA THR A 223 -1.43 -10.57 11.60
C THR A 223 -1.97 -9.83 10.38
N LEU A 224 -3.26 -9.50 10.38
CA LEU A 224 -3.86 -8.66 9.35
C LEU A 224 -3.76 -7.19 9.74
N TRP A 225 -3.25 -6.38 8.82
CA TRP A 225 -3.11 -4.94 8.95
C TRP A 225 -4.11 -4.26 8.03
N LEU A 226 -4.78 -3.24 8.55
CA LEU A 226 -5.74 -2.42 7.80
C LEU A 226 -5.26 -0.97 7.83
N LEU A 227 -5.12 -0.39 6.66
CA LEU A 227 -4.78 1.01 6.46
C LEU A 227 -5.99 1.80 6.00
N GLU A 228 -6.29 2.87 6.72
CA GLU A 228 -7.33 3.84 6.42
C GLU A 228 -6.70 5.18 6.03
N PHE A 229 -7.09 5.70 4.87
CA PHE A 229 -6.57 6.95 4.30
C PHE A 229 -6.96 8.16 5.14
N GLY A 230 -8.21 8.21 5.61
CA GLY A 230 -8.68 9.31 6.43
C GLY A 230 -10.19 9.35 6.58
N GLN A 231 -10.63 10.07 7.60
CA GLN A 231 -12.00 10.51 7.76
C GLN A 231 -12.34 11.56 6.70
N TYR A 232 -13.63 11.68 6.41
CA TYR A 232 -14.16 12.55 5.37
C TYR A 232 -15.42 13.28 5.84
N ASP A 233 -15.74 14.39 5.18
CA ASP A 233 -17.03 15.07 5.34
C ASP A 233 -18.10 14.38 4.50
N ALA A 234 -18.94 13.55 5.11
CA ALA A 234 -20.01 12.84 4.41
C ALA A 234 -21.11 13.78 3.89
N ASP A 235 -21.26 14.97 4.48
CA ASP A 235 -22.19 16.00 4.01
C ASP A 235 -21.53 16.99 3.03
N GLY A 236 -20.21 16.83 2.81
CA GLY A 236 -19.39 17.72 2.00
C GLY A 236 -19.66 17.59 0.51
N ASP A 237 -19.29 18.63 -0.25
CA ASP A 237 -19.28 18.51 -1.70
C ASP A 237 -18.09 17.66 -2.12
N CYS A 238 -18.35 16.51 -2.72
CA CYS A 238 -17.33 15.59 -3.22
C CYS A 238 -16.39 16.20 -4.28
N TYR A 239 -16.74 17.38 -4.81
CA TYR A 239 -15.93 18.19 -5.73
C TYR A 239 -15.00 19.21 -5.02
N ASP A 240 -15.03 19.30 -3.70
CA ASP A 240 -14.13 20.17 -2.94
C ASP A 240 -12.81 19.44 -2.62
N ASP A 241 -11.68 20.12 -2.82
CA ASP A 241 -10.32 19.57 -2.59
C ASP A 241 -10.06 19.16 -1.12
N ASP A 242 -10.96 19.51 -0.19
CA ASP A 242 -10.77 19.39 1.26
C ASP A 242 -11.75 18.39 1.92
N ILE A 243 -12.37 17.48 1.17
CA ILE A 243 -13.33 16.50 1.75
C ILE A 243 -12.69 15.53 2.74
N TYR A 244 -11.38 15.30 2.65
CA TYR A 244 -10.65 14.42 3.55
C TYR A 244 -9.93 15.23 4.64
N TYR A 245 -10.10 14.81 5.89
CA TYR A 245 -9.45 15.48 7.01
C TYR A 245 -7.98 15.04 7.11
N ALA A 246 -7.06 16.00 7.06
CA ALA A 246 -5.67 15.74 7.41
C ALA A 246 -5.58 15.18 8.85
N HIS A 247 -4.52 14.40 9.12
CA HIS A 247 -4.27 13.78 10.42
C HIS A 247 -5.43 12.90 10.90
N SER A 248 -6.12 12.22 10.00
CA SER A 248 -7.22 11.33 10.35
C SER A 248 -7.02 9.89 9.87
N GLY A 249 -5.97 9.65 9.08
CA GLY A 249 -5.57 8.31 8.65
C GLY A 249 -5.09 7.46 9.82
N ARG A 250 -5.22 6.15 9.66
CA ARG A 250 -4.99 5.19 10.74
C ARG A 250 -4.45 3.87 10.20
N LEU A 251 -3.52 3.29 10.95
CA LEU A 251 -3.10 1.90 10.80
C LEU A 251 -3.65 1.10 11.98
N SER A 252 -4.33 0.00 11.68
CA SER A 252 -4.91 -0.90 12.67
C SER A 252 -4.46 -2.34 12.43
N ILE A 253 -4.46 -3.14 13.49
CA ILE A 253 -4.42 -4.61 13.39
C ILE A 253 -5.81 -5.18 13.57
N ILE A 254 -6.09 -6.29 12.88
CA ILE A 254 -7.24 -7.14 13.14
C ILE A 254 -6.73 -8.32 14.00
N THR A 255 -7.19 -8.42 15.25
CA THR A 255 -6.73 -9.48 16.15
C THR A 255 -7.35 -10.83 15.80
N ALA A 256 -6.83 -11.90 16.40
CA ALA A 256 -7.38 -13.25 16.25
C ALA A 256 -8.85 -13.36 16.70
N GLU A 257 -9.31 -12.46 17.58
CA GLU A 257 -10.70 -12.37 18.02
C GLU A 257 -11.61 -11.64 17.03
N GLY A 258 -11.06 -11.15 15.91
CA GLY A 258 -11.79 -10.38 14.90
C GLY A 258 -12.10 -8.95 15.33
N THR A 259 -11.31 -8.36 16.23
CA THR A 259 -11.47 -6.97 16.65
C THR A 259 -10.43 -6.07 15.99
N LEU A 260 -10.85 -4.86 15.62
CA LEU A 260 -9.99 -3.86 15.01
C LEU A 260 -9.32 -3.00 16.10
N HIS A 261 -7.99 -3.02 16.17
CA HIS A 261 -7.21 -2.29 17.17
C HIS A 261 -6.28 -1.27 16.49
N PRO A 262 -6.52 0.04 16.70
CA PRO A 262 -5.65 1.09 16.20
C PRO A 262 -4.23 0.99 16.79
N VAL A 263 -3.22 0.93 15.93
CA VAL A 263 -1.80 0.93 16.31
C VAL A 263 -1.22 2.33 16.14
N ILE A 264 -1.50 2.98 14.99
CA ILE A 264 -1.06 4.36 14.72
C ILE A 264 -2.24 5.18 14.26
N ARG A 265 -2.29 6.42 14.76
CA ARG A 265 -3.32 7.41 14.46
C ARG A 265 -2.66 8.68 13.93
N ASP A 266 -3.49 9.58 13.48
CA ASP A 266 -3.10 10.92 13.04
C ASP A 266 -2.16 10.91 11.82
N LEU A 267 -2.28 9.86 10.99
CA LEU A 267 -1.56 9.76 9.72
C LEU A 267 -2.15 10.73 8.72
N ASN A 268 -1.28 11.33 7.92
CA ASN A 268 -1.68 12.18 6.81
C ASN A 268 -1.78 11.33 5.55
N PHE A 269 -3.01 10.94 5.20
CA PHE A 269 -3.32 10.35 3.90
C PHE A 269 -2.42 9.15 3.54
N PRO A 270 -2.24 8.17 4.44
CA PRO A 270 -1.37 7.04 4.14
C PRO A 270 -1.99 6.21 3.01
N ARG A 271 -1.13 5.67 2.14
CA ARG A 271 -1.55 5.00 0.90
C ARG A 271 -1.19 3.53 0.85
N ALA A 272 -0.07 3.13 1.45
CA ALA A 272 0.38 1.75 1.49
C ALA A 272 1.03 1.34 2.83
N VAL A 273 1.00 0.05 3.12
CA VAL A 273 1.61 -0.65 4.25
C VAL A 273 2.23 -1.96 3.75
N LEU A 274 3.49 -2.21 4.11
CA LEU A 274 4.24 -3.36 3.58
C LEU A 274 4.89 -4.15 4.73
N PRO A 275 4.27 -5.24 5.19
CA PRO A 275 4.87 -6.10 6.20
C PRO A 275 6.17 -6.72 5.69
N LEU A 276 7.22 -6.56 6.48
CA LEU A 276 8.55 -7.09 6.24
C LEU A 276 8.70 -8.47 6.92
N ALA A 277 9.62 -9.27 6.38
CA ALA A 277 9.86 -10.64 6.85
C ALA A 277 10.30 -10.71 8.32
N ASP A 278 10.88 -9.63 8.86
CA ASP A 278 11.28 -9.55 10.27
C ASP A 278 10.13 -9.14 11.22
N GLY A 279 8.90 -9.03 10.71
CA GLY A 279 7.73 -8.61 11.46
C GLY A 279 7.55 -7.09 11.54
N SER A 280 8.51 -6.30 11.03
CA SER A 280 8.30 -4.88 10.81
C SER A 280 7.28 -4.60 9.70
N LEU A 281 6.86 -3.35 9.59
CA LEU A 281 6.10 -2.76 8.49
C LEU A 281 6.93 -1.67 7.82
#